data_AF-A0A934BBP4-F1
#
_entry.id   AF-A0A934BBP4-F1
#
_cell.length_a   1.000
_cell.length_b   1.000
_cell.length_c   1.000
_cell.angle_alpha   90.00
_cell.angle_beta   90.00
_cell.angle_gamma   90.00
#
_symmetry.space_group_name_H-M   'P 1'
#
loop_
_entity.id
_entity.type
_entity.pdbx_description
1 polymer ?
#
loop_
_entity_poly.entity_id
_entity_poly.type
_entity_poly.pdbx_seq_one_letter_code
_entity_poly.pdbx_strand_id
1 'polypeptide(L)' 'MRSRDLKDIREELGLTQQQLAEALHTTRVSVARYEAGMRRIPGVVSVVLNQLRRKTA' A
#
# COMPACT_ATOMS: atom_id res chain seq x y z
N MET A 1 5.68 -1.91 -9.44
CA MET A 1 4.54 -2.47 -8.71
C MET A 1 3.26 -2.08 -9.42
N ARG A 2 2.38 -3.04 -9.69
CA ARG A 2 1.06 -2.84 -10.27
C ARG A 2 0.03 -2.58 -9.16
N SER A 3 -1.14 -2.10 -9.55
CA SER A 3 -2.25 -1.83 -8.63
C SER A 3 -2.74 -3.08 -7.89
N ARG A 4 -2.82 -4.21 -8.59
CA ARG A 4 -3.16 -5.51 -7.99
C ARG A 4 -2.13 -5.95 -6.94
N ASP A 5 -0.84 -5.85 -7.27
CA ASP A 5 0.24 -6.16 -6.33
C ASP A 5 0.13 -5.38 -5.01
N LEU A 6 -0.22 -4.09 -5.06
CA LEU A 6 -0.40 -3.25 -3.86
C LEU A 6 -1.52 -3.77 -2.96
N LYS A 7 -2.66 -4.11 -3.57
CA LYS A 7 -3.83 -4.61 -2.85
C LYS A 7 -3.53 -5.96 -2.19
N ASP A 8 -2.91 -6.87 -2.93
CA ASP A 8 -2.59 -8.22 -2.45
C ASP A 8 -1.62 -8.14 -1.26
N ILE A 9 -0.53 -7.37 -1.37
CA ILE A 9 0.42 -7.17 -0.27
C ILE A 9 -0.25 -6.53 0.96
N ARG A 10 -1.16 -5.57 0.76
CA ARG A 10 -1.90 -4.96 1.86
C ARG A 10 -2.73 -6.01 2.62
N GLU A 11 -3.44 -6.86 1.88
CA GLU A 11 -4.30 -7.91 2.44
C GLU A 11 -3.48 -9.00 3.13
N GLU A 12 -2.34 -9.40 2.57
CA GLU A 12 -1.37 -10.31 3.21
C GLU A 12 -0.86 -9.77 4.55
N LEU A 13 -0.67 -8.45 4.68
CA LEU A 13 -0.27 -7.78 5.91
C LEU A 13 -1.45 -7.57 6.90
N GLY A 14 -2.67 -7.98 6.54
CA GLY A 14 -3.87 -7.78 7.37
C GLY A 14 -4.27 -6.31 7.54
N LEU A 15 -3.83 -5.42 6.64
CA LEU A 15 -4.06 -3.98 6.75
C LEU A 15 -5.33 -3.55 6.02
N THR A 16 -6.06 -2.61 6.62
CA THR A 16 -7.08 -1.83 5.91
C THR A 16 -6.42 -0.77 5.01
N GLN A 17 -7.17 -0.23 4.03
CA GLN A 17 -6.69 0.88 3.21
C GLN A 17 -6.33 2.12 4.05
N GLN A 18 -7.00 2.32 5.19
CA GLN A 18 -6.74 3.43 6.12
C GLN A 18 -5.40 3.22 6.84
N GLN A 19 -5.16 2.04 7.40
CA GLN A 19 -3.88 1.72 8.08
C GLN A 19 -2.69 1.76 7.10
N LEU A 20 -2.88 1.30 5.86
CA LEU A 20 -1.85 1.45 4.84
C LEU A 20 -1.60 2.93 4.51
N ALA A 21 -2.65 3.74 4.44
CA ALA A 21 -2.50 5.17 4.18
C ALA A 21 -1.71 5.88 5.29
N GLU A 22 -1.96 5.51 6.55
CA GLU A 22 -1.22 6.00 7.71
C GLU A 22 0.27 5.62 7.61
N ALA A 23 0.57 4.36 7.29
CA ALA A 23 1.96 3.90 7.11
C ALA A 23 2.68 4.59 5.93
N LEU A 24 1.94 4.97 4.89
CA LEU A 24 2.46 5.67 3.71
C LEU A 24 2.45 7.20 3.85
N HIS A 25 2.01 7.74 5.00
CA HIS A 25 1.78 9.18 5.21
C HIS A 25 0.97 9.81 4.07
N THR A 26 -0.11 9.15 3.68
CA THR A 26 -1.02 9.59 2.61
C THR A 26 -2.47 9.43 3.03
N THR A 27 -3.41 9.62 2.11
CA THR A 27 -4.84 9.49 2.36
C THR A 27 -5.38 8.13 1.94
N ARG A 28 -6.43 7.65 2.61
CA ARG A 28 -7.17 6.44 2.19
C ARG A 28 -7.62 6.50 0.73
N VAL A 29 -8.04 7.68 0.27
CA VAL A 29 -8.45 7.93 -1.12
C VAL A 29 -7.28 7.73 -2.09
N SER A 30 -6.06 8.14 -1.71
CA SER A 30 -4.87 7.91 -2.53
C SER A 30 -4.57 6.42 -2.66
N VAL A 31 -4.64 5.68 -1.55
CA VAL A 31 -4.50 4.21 -1.55
C VAL A 31 -5.56 3.55 -2.43
N ALA A 32 -6.83 3.92 -2.30
CA ALA A 32 -7.90 3.38 -3.13
C ALA A 32 -7.67 3.65 -4.63
N ARG A 33 -7.19 4.85 -5.00
CA ARG A 33 -6.84 5.18 -6.39
C ARG A 33 -5.63 4.41 -6.90
N TYR A 34 -4.64 4.12 -6.05
CA TYR A 34 -3.52 3.26 -6.40
C TYR A 34 -3.99 1.83 -6.70
N GLU A 35 -4.82 1.26 -5.82
CA GLU A 35 -5.36 -0.10 -5.98
C GLU A 35 -6.33 -0.23 -7.16
N ALA A 36 -7.05 0.84 -7.51
CA ALA A 36 -7.92 0.89 -8.68
C ALA A 36 -7.17 1.19 -9.99
N GLY A 37 -5.85 1.46 -9.95
CA GLY A 37 -5.08 1.86 -11.13
C GLY A 37 -5.41 3.27 -11.65
N MET A 38 -6.20 4.05 -10.92
CA MET A 38 -6.60 5.42 -11.27
C MET A 38 -5.48 6.45 -10.99
N ARG A 39 -4.44 6.06 -10.26
CA ARG A 39 -3.27 6.90 -9.98
C ARG A 39 -2.00 6.06 -10.04
N ARG A 40 -0.94 6.62 -10.62
CA ARG A 40 0.39 6.01 -10.60
C ARG A 40 0.85 5.82 -9.15
N ILE A 41 1.35 4.63 -8.86
CA ILE A 41 1.90 4.28 -7.55
C ILE A 41 3.32 4.87 -7.44
N PRO A 42 3.60 5.72 -6.45
CA PRO A 42 4.95 6.21 -6.20
C PRO A 42 5.91 5.07 -5.83
N GLY A 43 7.17 5.15 -6.28
CA GLY A 43 8.18 4.12 -5.97
C GLY A 43 8.40 3.89 -4.47
N VAL A 44 8.30 4.96 -3.67
CA VAL A 44 8.43 4.91 -2.20
C VAL A 44 7.46 3.93 -1.54
N VAL A 45 6.28 3.71 -2.13
CA VAL A 45 5.29 2.76 -1.60
C VAL A 45 5.88 1.35 -1.51
N SER A 46 6.64 0.91 -2.52
CA SER A 46 7.28 -0.41 -2.49
C SER A 46 8.36 -0.54 -1.41
N VAL A 47 9.05 0.55 -1.09
CA VAL A 47 10.04 0.57 0.00
C VAL A 47 9.35 0.41 1.36
N VAL A 48 8.29 1.17 1.59
CA VAL A 48 7.52 1.10 2.85
C VAL A 48 6.87 -0.26 3.03
N LEU A 49 6.25 -0.84 1.99
CA LEU A 49 5.68 -2.19 2.07
C LEU A 49 6.72 -3.25 2.45
N ASN A 50 7.92 -3.19 1.86
CA ASN A 50 9.00 -4.09 2.21
C ASN A 50 9.47 -3.92 3.65
N GLN A 51 9.43 -2.70 4.21
CA GLN A 51 9.73 -2.45 5.62
C GLN A 51 8.62 -3.01 6.53
N LEU A 52 7.34 -2.87 6.17
CA LEU A 52 6.22 -3.43 6.92
C LEU A 52 6.30 -4.95 6.96
N ARG A 53 6.55 -5.62 5.83
CA ARG A 53 6.74 -7.09 5.78
C ARG A 53 7.82 -7.60 6.73
N ARG A 54 8.92 -6.86 6.90
CA ARG A 54 10.01 -7.24 7.83
C ARG A 54 9.65 -7.06 9.30
N LYS A 55 8.66 -6.21 9.62
CA LYS A 55 8.21 -5.99 11.00
C LYS A 55 7.15 -7.00 11.44
N THR A 56 6.47 -7.64 10.48
CA THR A 56 5.41 -8.63 10.73
C THR A 56 5.91 -10.08 10.69
N ALA A 57 7.18 -10.29 10.30
CA ALA A 57 7.88 -11.58 10.36
C ALA A 57 8.67 -11.71 11.67
#